data_AF-C5KZJ1-F1
#
_entry.id   AF-C5KZJ1-F1
#
_cell.length_a   1.000
_cell.length_b   1.000
_cell.length_c   1.000
_cell.angle_alpha   90.00
_cell.angle_beta   90.00
_cell.angle_gamma   90.00
#
_symmetry.space_group_name_H-M   'P 1'
#
loop_
_entity.id
_entity.type
_entity.pdbx_description
1 polymer ?
#
loop_
_entity_poly.entity_id
_entity_poly.type
_entity_poly.pdbx_seq_one_letter_code
_entity_poly.pdbx_strand_id
1 'polypeptide(L)'
;MVSQPSDSTAAPQLHVEKKPRLVMFEFHQNDPKKDTGMRLVKRGAAKALKPHVPFQGVLLSAEGKSYLSGGDREIVAKSGIGAINCSWNRLDEIPNKNMDTRIDIIIYPLVAQNITNRVF
;
A
#
# COMPACT_ATOMS: atom_id res chain seq x y z
N MET A 1 53.65 4.81 26.88
CA MET A 1 52.33 5.47 26.81
C MET A 1 51.49 4.69 25.83
N VAL A 2 50.56 3.88 26.34
CA VAL A 2 49.69 3.01 25.52
C VAL A 2 48.58 3.88 24.94
N SER A 3 48.51 3.95 23.61
CA SER A 3 47.42 4.57 22.88
C SER A 3 46.15 3.73 23.02
N GLN A 4 45.05 4.32 23.47
CA GLN A 4 43.72 3.76 23.30
C GLN A 4 43.05 4.41 22.08
N PRO A 5 42.57 3.65 21.09
CA PRO A 5 41.55 4.11 20.17
C PRO A 5 40.17 3.88 20.81
N SER A 6 39.44 4.95 21.13
CA SER A 6 38.03 4.84 21.52
C SER A 6 37.18 4.74 20.26
N ASP A 7 37.15 3.53 19.70
CA ASP A 7 36.21 3.10 18.68
C ASP A 7 34.78 3.28 19.21
N SER A 8 34.15 4.36 18.78
CA SER A 8 32.75 4.66 19.06
C SER A 8 31.89 3.87 18.07
N THR A 9 31.91 2.55 18.17
CA THR A 9 30.93 1.71 17.49
C THR A 9 29.58 1.96 18.16
N ALA A 10 28.86 2.97 17.66
CA ALA A 10 27.46 3.15 17.96
C ALA A 10 26.71 1.90 17.49
N ALA A 11 26.12 1.16 18.43
CA ALA A 11 25.23 0.04 18.14
C ALA A 11 24.19 0.49 17.08
N PRO A 12 23.88 -0.35 16.06
CA PRO A 12 22.91 0.01 15.06
C PRO A 12 21.58 0.24 15.77
N GLN A 13 21.16 1.50 15.80
CA GLN A 13 19.88 1.89 16.38
C GLN A 13 18.81 1.14 15.58
N LEU A 14 18.15 0.18 16.22
CA LEU A 14 16.98 -0.52 15.68
C LEU A 14 15.96 0.56 15.30
N HIS A 15 15.83 0.79 13.99
CA HIS A 15 14.85 1.72 13.46
C HIS A 15 13.48 1.30 13.97
N VAL A 16 12.86 2.12 14.82
CA VAL A 16 11.46 1.95 15.20
C VAL A 16 10.66 1.97 13.89
N GLU A 17 10.19 0.79 13.46
CA GLU A 17 9.43 0.67 12.22
C GLU A 17 8.16 1.50 12.32
N LYS A 18 8.21 2.70 11.75
CA LYS A 18 7.05 3.56 11.59
C LYS A 18 6.10 2.84 10.63
N LYS A 19 4.90 2.50 11.09
CA LYS A 19 3.86 1.90 10.24
C LYS A 19 3.71 2.74 8.97
N PRO A 20 3.74 2.12 7.76
CA PRO A 20 3.64 2.87 6.53
C PRO A 20 2.27 3.53 6.44
N ARG A 21 2.22 4.69 5.79
CA ARG A 21 0.95 5.37 5.50
C ARG A 21 0.14 4.51 4.53
N LEU A 22 -1.09 4.16 4.91
CA LEU A 22 -2.03 3.44 4.04
C LEU A 22 -3.08 4.41 3.49
N VAL A 23 -3.28 4.38 2.17
CA VAL A 23 -4.31 5.14 1.49
C VAL A 23 -5.17 4.26 0.60
N MET A 24 -6.42 4.65 0.37
CA MET A 24 -7.34 3.94 -0.52
C MET A 24 -7.99 4.94 -1.46
N PHE A 25 -7.86 4.71 -2.75
CA PHE A 25 -8.60 5.45 -3.76
C PHE A 25 -10.01 4.88 -3.85
N GLU A 26 -10.98 5.65 -3.39
CA GLU A 26 -12.35 5.20 -3.22
C GLU A 26 -13.23 5.61 -4.40
N PHE A 27 -13.85 4.62 -5.06
CA PHE A 27 -14.73 4.84 -6.21
C PHE A 27 -16.23 4.74 -5.84
N HIS A 28 -16.57 4.42 -4.59
CA HIS A 28 -17.93 4.34 -4.07
C HIS A 28 -18.85 3.39 -4.86
N GLN A 29 -18.29 2.33 -5.43
CA GLN A 29 -19.03 1.34 -6.23
C GLN A 29 -19.69 0.24 -5.39
N ASN A 30 -19.28 0.09 -4.12
CA ASN A 30 -19.73 -0.95 -3.20
C ASN A 30 -20.59 -0.37 -2.06
N ASP A 31 -21.41 -1.22 -1.42
CA ASP A 31 -22.13 -0.86 -0.18
C ASP A 31 -21.12 -0.56 0.96
N PRO A 32 -21.08 0.68 1.52
CA PRO A 32 -20.14 1.08 2.56
C PRO A 32 -20.23 0.28 3.87
N LYS A 33 -21.28 -0.51 4.09
CA LYS A 33 -21.42 -1.40 5.25
C LYS A 33 -20.72 -2.74 5.04
N LYS A 34 -20.64 -3.20 3.78
CA LYS A 34 -20.03 -4.48 3.39
C LYS A 34 -18.58 -4.33 2.93
N ASP A 35 -18.21 -3.12 2.53
CA ASP A 35 -16.88 -2.79 2.05
C ASP A 35 -15.82 -2.84 3.16
N THR A 36 -14.86 -3.76 3.02
CA THR A 36 -13.72 -3.93 3.93
C THR A 36 -12.79 -2.71 3.92
N GLY A 37 -12.59 -2.08 2.77
CA GLY A 37 -11.82 -0.86 2.62
C GLY A 37 -12.38 0.27 3.46
N MET A 38 -13.70 0.50 3.35
CA MET A 38 -14.37 1.50 4.18
C MET A 38 -14.33 1.18 5.68
N ARG A 39 -14.30 -0.10 6.07
CA ARG A 39 -14.08 -0.50 7.46
C ARG A 39 -12.68 -0.14 7.96
N LEU A 40 -11.64 -0.28 7.13
CA LEU A 40 -10.28 0.13 7.47
C LEU A 40 -10.18 1.65 7.66
N VAL A 41 -10.83 2.41 6.78
CA VAL A 41 -10.89 3.89 6.89
C VAL A 41 -11.60 4.32 8.17
N LYS A 42 -12.76 3.74 8.48
CA LYS A 42 -13.51 4.03 9.72
C LYS A 42 -12.71 3.71 10.99
N ARG A 43 -11.82 2.72 10.95
CA ARG A 43 -10.94 2.33 12.06
C ARG A 43 -9.64 3.15 12.14
N GLY A 44 -9.43 4.12 11.24
CA GLY A 44 -8.21 4.93 11.19
C GLY A 44 -6.98 4.18 10.70
N ALA A 45 -7.13 2.98 10.14
CA ALA A 45 -6.02 2.18 9.63
C ALA A 45 -5.54 2.65 8.25
N ALA A 46 -6.45 3.25 7.47
CA ALA A 46 -6.15 3.82 6.14
C ALA A 46 -6.88 5.15 5.94
N LYS A 47 -6.40 5.96 4.99
CA LYS A 47 -7.05 7.22 4.60
C LYS A 47 -7.73 7.06 3.23
N ALA A 48 -9.01 7.39 3.13
CA ALA A 48 -9.69 7.50 1.84
C ALA A 48 -9.20 8.73 1.07
N LEU A 49 -8.89 8.54 -0.22
CA LEU A 49 -8.56 9.58 -1.19
C LEU A 49 -9.58 9.55 -2.31
N LYS A 50 -9.84 10.73 -2.90
CA LYS A 50 -10.65 10.83 -4.11
C LYS A 50 -9.89 10.25 -5.31
N PRO A 51 -10.58 9.71 -6.31
CA PRO A 51 -9.97 9.38 -7.60
C PRO A 51 -9.21 10.60 -8.14
N HIS A 52 -8.06 10.37 -8.78
CA HIS A 52 -7.20 11.41 -9.40
C HIS A 52 -6.40 12.33 -8.46
N VAL A 53 -6.34 12.04 -7.17
CA VAL A 53 -5.36 12.71 -6.30
C VAL A 53 -3.96 12.12 -6.56
N PRO A 54 -2.91 12.93 -6.79
CA PRO A 54 -1.57 12.41 -7.02
C PRO A 54 -1.06 11.66 -5.80
N PHE A 55 -0.38 10.53 -6.05
CA PHE A 55 0.18 9.71 -4.99
C PHE A 55 1.55 9.17 -5.39
N GLN A 56 2.55 9.52 -4.59
CA GLN A 56 3.96 9.22 -4.87
C GLN A 56 4.46 7.95 -4.16
N GLY A 57 3.55 7.15 -3.59
CA GLY A 57 3.89 5.88 -2.96
C GLY A 57 3.71 4.71 -3.92
N VAL A 58 3.77 3.50 -3.35
CA VAL A 58 3.51 2.26 -4.09
C VAL A 58 2.01 2.08 -4.24
N LEU A 59 1.50 2.05 -5.47
CA LEU A 59 0.11 1.75 -5.74
C LEU A 59 -0.05 0.25 -6.06
N LEU A 60 -0.92 -0.41 -5.29
CA LEU A 60 -1.38 -1.75 -5.57
C LEU A 60 -2.49 -1.68 -6.63
N SER A 61 -2.21 -2.22 -7.82
CA SER A 61 -3.12 -2.23 -8.96
C SER A 61 -3.21 -3.65 -9.54
N ALA A 62 -4.41 -4.04 -9.97
CA ALA A 62 -4.63 -5.31 -10.67
C ALA A 62 -3.88 -5.37 -12.01
N GLU A 63 -3.57 -4.22 -12.60
CA GLU A 63 -2.86 -4.07 -13.87
C GLU A 63 -1.39 -3.63 -13.71
N GLY A 64 -0.82 -3.76 -12.50
CA GLY A 64 0.58 -3.41 -12.26
C GLY A 64 1.55 -4.17 -13.19
N LYS A 65 2.77 -3.66 -13.37
CA LYS A 65 3.74 -4.25 -14.32
C LYS A 65 4.92 -4.95 -13.65
N SER A 66 5.02 -4.84 -12.34
CA SER A 66 6.08 -5.45 -11.52
C SER A 66 5.52 -5.98 -10.21
N TYR A 67 6.29 -6.84 -9.55
CA TYR A 67 5.93 -7.39 -8.23
C TYR A 67 6.51 -6.54 -7.11
N LEU A 68 5.82 -6.53 -5.97
CA LEU A 68 6.31 -5.91 -4.75
C LEU A 68 7.56 -6.64 -4.26
N SER A 69 8.62 -5.91 -3.98
CA SER A 69 9.92 -6.48 -3.58
C SER A 69 10.50 -5.76 -2.36
N GLY A 70 11.59 -6.29 -1.81
CA GLY A 70 12.34 -5.63 -0.74
C GLY A 70 12.93 -4.27 -1.16
N GLY A 71 13.12 -4.03 -2.46
CA GLY A 71 13.62 -2.76 -3.00
C GLY A 71 12.64 -1.59 -2.82
N ASP A 72 11.35 -1.88 -2.65
CA ASP A 72 10.31 -0.85 -2.50
C ASP A 72 10.23 -0.28 -1.07
N ARG A 73 10.98 -0.87 -0.13
CA ARG A 73 10.93 -0.55 1.30
C ARG A 73 11.15 0.93 1.60
N GLU A 74 12.09 1.57 0.90
CA GLU A 74 12.38 3.00 1.10
C GLU A 74 11.21 3.89 0.65
N ILE A 75 10.58 3.57 -0.47
CA ILE A 75 9.43 4.31 -1.01
C ILE A 75 8.21 4.09 -0.13
N VAL A 76 7.98 2.86 0.34
CA VAL A 76 6.91 2.53 1.29
C VAL A 76 7.09 3.30 2.60
N ALA A 77 8.31 3.38 3.13
CA ALA A 77 8.59 4.10 4.37
C ALA A 77 8.38 5.62 4.23
N LYS A 78 8.77 6.21 3.08
CA LYS A 78 8.66 7.66 2.83
C LYS A 78 7.26 8.10 2.40
N SER A 79 6.66 7.38 1.46
CA SER A 79 5.45 7.81 0.72
C SER A 79 4.20 6.99 1.04
N GLY A 80 4.37 5.77 1.54
CA GLY A 80 3.29 4.84 1.90
C GLY A 80 2.84 3.92 0.77
N ILE A 81 1.74 3.22 1.04
CA ILE A 81 1.09 2.26 0.13
C ILE A 81 -0.33 2.73 -0.16
N GLY A 82 -0.72 2.70 -1.43
CA GLY A 82 -2.07 2.96 -1.90
C GLY A 82 -2.70 1.70 -2.47
N ALA A 83 -4.02 1.59 -2.37
CA ALA A 83 -4.80 0.57 -3.06
C ALA A 83 -6.02 1.20 -3.73
N ILE A 84 -6.49 0.59 -4.82
CA ILE A 84 -7.73 0.96 -5.50
C ILE A 84 -8.89 0.20 -4.82
N ASN A 85 -9.83 0.91 -4.22
CA ASN A 85 -11.05 0.32 -3.69
C ASN A 85 -12.17 0.44 -4.73
N CYS A 86 -12.48 -0.68 -5.38
CA CYS A 86 -13.45 -0.76 -6.45
C CYS A 86 -14.25 -2.07 -6.37
N SER A 87 -15.29 -2.17 -7.19
CA SER A 87 -16.02 -3.41 -7.40
C SER A 87 -15.30 -4.25 -8.45
N TRP A 88 -15.15 -5.56 -8.19
CA TRP A 88 -14.61 -6.51 -9.17
C TRP A 88 -15.41 -6.55 -10.48
N ASN A 89 -16.71 -6.24 -10.42
CA ASN A 89 -17.60 -6.22 -11.57
C ASN A 89 -17.47 -4.95 -12.42
N ARG A 90 -16.66 -3.98 -11.98
CA ARG A 90 -16.56 -2.64 -12.58
C ARG A 90 -15.10 -2.20 -12.73
N LEU A 91 -14.20 -3.16 -12.91
CA LEU A 91 -12.77 -2.89 -13.14
C LEU A 91 -12.54 -2.07 -14.41
N ASP A 92 -13.32 -2.33 -15.47
CA ASP A 92 -13.22 -1.63 -16.75
C ASP A 92 -13.54 -0.12 -16.65
N GLU A 93 -14.20 0.30 -15.56
CA GLU A 93 -14.50 1.71 -15.30
C GLU A 93 -13.37 2.44 -14.57
N ILE A 94 -12.36 1.72 -14.10
CA ILE A 94 -11.24 2.32 -13.38
C ILE A 94 -10.27 2.91 -14.41
N PRO A 95 -9.93 4.20 -14.30
CA PRO A 95 -9.07 4.86 -15.27
C PRO A 95 -7.61 4.43 -15.06
N ASN A 96 -7.21 3.32 -15.70
CA ASN A 96 -5.89 2.69 -15.56
C ASN A 96 -4.72 3.59 -16.02
N LYS A 97 -5.00 4.63 -16.81
CA LYS A 97 -3.99 5.59 -17.32
C LYS A 97 -3.91 6.91 -16.56
N ASN A 98 -4.83 7.20 -15.63
CA ASN A 98 -4.96 8.52 -15.01
C ASN A 98 -4.83 8.51 -13.48
N MET A 99 -4.34 7.42 -12.91
CA MET A 99 -3.79 7.46 -11.56
C MET A 99 -2.41 8.08 -11.69
N ASP A 100 -2.24 9.29 -11.14
CA ASP A 100 -0.98 10.04 -11.21
C ASP A 100 0.00 9.44 -10.19
N THR A 101 0.34 8.17 -10.42
CA THR A 101 1.16 7.29 -9.59
C THR A 101 2.41 6.90 -10.34
N ARG A 102 3.55 6.91 -9.64
CA ARG A 102 4.86 6.63 -10.25
C ARG A 102 5.20 5.16 -10.33
N ILE A 103 4.56 4.33 -9.50
CA ILE A 103 4.89 2.91 -9.31
C ILE A 103 3.59 2.11 -9.11
N ASP A 104 3.24 1.33 -10.12
CA ASP A 104 2.08 0.44 -10.12
C ASP A 104 2.56 -1.01 -10.02
N ILE A 105 2.21 -1.66 -8.92
CA ILE A 105 2.73 -2.97 -8.53
C ILE A 105 1.60 -3.97 -8.32
N ILE A 106 1.85 -5.21 -8.72
CA ILE A 106 1.04 -6.40 -8.43
C ILE A 106 1.60 -7.09 -7.17
N ILE A 107 0.72 -7.59 -6.30
CA ILE A 107 1.11 -8.47 -5.20
C ILE A 107 1.34 -9.89 -5.77
N TYR A 108 2.37 -10.60 -5.31
CA TYR A 108 2.55 -12.02 -5.66
C TYR A 108 1.23 -12.80 -5.56
N PRO A 109 1.00 -13.83 -6.40
CA PRO A 109 -0.25 -14.59 -6.36
C PRO A 109 -0.58 -15.09 -4.95
N LEU A 110 -1.72 -14.65 -4.42
CA LEU A 110 -2.24 -15.03 -3.10
C LEU A 110 -3.59 -15.72 -3.25
N VAL A 111 -3.91 -16.61 -2.31
CA VAL A 111 -5.24 -17.22 -2.20
C VAL A 111 -6.11 -16.38 -1.27
N ALA A 112 -7.28 -15.95 -1.76
CA ALA A 112 -8.22 -15.20 -0.95
C ALA A 112 -8.83 -16.08 0.16
N GLN A 113 -8.86 -15.54 1.38
CA GLN A 113 -9.45 -16.19 2.57
C GLN A 113 -10.72 -15.50 3.06
N ASN A 114 -11.22 -14.49 2.34
CA ASN A 114 -12.50 -13.86 2.66
C ASN A 114 -13.66 -14.76 2.23
N ILE A 115 -14.83 -14.62 2.87
CA ILE A 115 -15.98 -15.50 2.62
C ILE A 115 -16.45 -15.46 1.16
N THR A 116 -16.39 -14.30 0.53
CA THR A 116 -16.92 -14.10 -0.84
C THR A 116 -16.08 -14.80 -1.91
N ASN A 117 -14.76 -14.84 -1.76
CA ASN A 117 -13.84 -15.31 -2.80
C ASN A 117 -12.99 -16.51 -2.36
N ARG A 118 -13.35 -17.18 -1.26
CA ARG A 118 -12.61 -18.36 -0.78
C ARG A 118 -12.72 -19.48 -1.79
N VAL A 119 -11.57 -20.00 -2.23
CA VAL A 119 -11.48 -21.19 -3.08
C VAL A 119 -11.38 -22.42 -2.17
N PHE A 120 -12.26 -23.41 -2.38
CA PHE A 120 -12.22 -24.73 -1.73
C PHE A 120 -11.63 -25.77 -2.67
#